data_AF-A0A8J7EA20-F1
#
_entry.id   AF-A0A8J7EA20-F1
#
_cell.length_a   1.000
_cell.length_b   1.000
_cell.length_c   1.000
_cell.angle_alpha   90.00
_cell.angle_beta   90.00
_cell.angle_gamma   90.00
#
_symmetry.space_group_name_H-M   'P 1'
#
loop_
_entity.id
_entity.type
_entity.pdbx_description
1 polymer ?
#
loop_
_entity_poly.entity_id
_entity_poly.type
_entity_poly.pdbx_seq_one_letter_code
_entity_poly.pdbx_strand_id
1 'polypeptide(L)'
;MKLMKLKWLKFLVWVVLGIFLILTSYGLLQLIEPVGIAPVAQSDQPPNFRGRALLVASDADMVATAYADAQLHRVAGIEDTLTLVELPLDATKPGVIPVQVSNSVMSWPQNIAVSPSKQWAYVSEVRSRPADGIQAFESIDQMPPGERITVVNIANLQQPKVLQTVVVGRNPKTLSISPDGKFLAVTSEEPDRELAIFQIQPDGTLGERDNFAIAKDFSRSAVPGSVVWHPSGRFLAITTTSDGSEGSYNSFVAFYNVIQNNSGIRLELYDRPLVVGNHLSNGRFSADGQFFLVPDLKWRMYGLRALNYLLNPKGEMISIRFAPETSEPPAVVSRTEVGLGSEGFALSPDNTLVVTVNLRRTYLSTLPPVWRGKPYSSLSLVKFDRTSGQLTTVSEYGFEGLLPEQVAFDATGKSLAVVIYHHREANPKTGAIEFWNVISGNHPRLERSSYKIDVVRGAHDIVVVP
;
A
#
# COMPACT_ATOMS: atom_id res chain seq x y z
N MET A 1 43.59 23.26 30.03
CA MET A 1 42.90 23.14 28.72
C MET A 1 43.08 21.78 28.01
N LYS A 2 44.30 21.24 27.83
CA LYS A 2 44.52 19.92 27.15
C LYS A 2 43.89 18.70 27.87
N LEU A 3 43.97 18.62 29.20
CA LEU A 3 43.36 17.52 29.98
C LEU A 3 41.82 17.49 29.91
N MET A 4 41.18 18.66 29.81
CA MET A 4 39.73 18.78 29.71
C MET A 4 39.23 18.29 28.34
N LYS A 5 39.97 18.61 27.27
CA LYS A 5 39.72 18.07 25.92
C LYS A 5 39.89 16.55 25.87
N LEU A 6 40.86 15.98 26.59
CA LEU A 6 41.07 14.53 26.65
C LEU A 6 39.97 13.78 27.41
N LYS A 7 39.49 14.34 28.53
CA LYS A 7 38.34 13.78 29.29
C LYS A 7 37.05 13.82 28.47
N TRP A 8 36.80 14.94 27.78
CA TRP A 8 35.63 15.09 26.92
C TRP A 8 35.69 14.14 25.71
N LEU A 9 36.85 13.97 25.09
CA LEU A 9 37.04 13.01 24.01
C LEU A 9 36.82 11.55 24.47
N LYS A 10 37.33 11.17 25.65
CA LYS A 10 37.08 9.85 26.23
C LYS A 10 35.60 9.62 26.52
N PHE A 11 34.92 10.63 27.07
CA PHE A 11 33.47 10.57 27.29
C PHE A 11 32.71 10.37 25.97
N LEU A 12 33.05 11.14 24.93
CA LEU A 12 32.45 10.98 23.60
C LEU A 12 32.66 9.57 23.03
N VAL A 13 33.87 9.02 23.15
CA VAL A 13 34.18 7.65 22.71
C VAL A 13 33.34 6.61 23.46
N TRP A 14 33.19 6.74 24.78
CA TRP A 14 32.34 5.84 25.57
C TRP A 14 30.86 5.96 25.21
N VAL A 15 30.39 7.18 24.93
CA VAL A 15 29.01 7.41 24.45
C VAL A 15 28.81 6.75 23.09
N VAL A 16 29.72 6.95 22.13
CA VAL A 16 29.64 6.32 20.80
C VAL A 16 29.70 4.80 20.90
N LEU A 17 30.60 4.25 21.73
CA LEU A 17 30.70 2.81 21.96
C LEU A 17 29.43 2.26 22.62
N GLY A 18 28.86 2.98 23.59
CA GLY A 18 27.61 2.61 24.24
C GLY A 18 26.44 2.58 23.26
N ILE A 19 26.30 3.62 22.41
CA ILE A 19 25.30 3.66 21.34
C ILE A 19 25.52 2.49 20.37
N PHE A 20 26.76 2.24 19.95
CA PHE A 20 27.09 1.15 19.05
C PHE A 20 26.70 -0.23 19.64
N LEU A 21 27.01 -0.46 20.91
CA LEU A 21 26.63 -1.70 21.60
C LEU A 21 25.12 -1.84 21.71
N ILE A 22 24.40 -0.78 22.10
CA ILE A 22 22.93 -0.79 22.17
C ILE A 22 22.32 -1.13 20.81
N LEU A 23 22.77 -0.46 19.75
CA LEU A 23 22.28 -0.70 18.39
C LEU A 23 22.59 -2.13 17.95
N THR A 24 23.82 -2.60 18.14
CA THR A 24 24.23 -3.97 17.77
C THR A 24 23.41 -5.02 18.53
N SER A 25 23.26 -4.87 19.84
CA SER A 25 22.44 -5.75 20.67
C SER A 25 20.97 -5.73 20.26
N TYR A 26 20.42 -4.56 19.95
CA TYR A 26 19.06 -4.44 19.44
C TYR A 26 18.92 -5.12 18.07
N GLY A 27 19.88 -4.96 17.16
CA GLY A 27 19.87 -5.66 15.86
C GLY A 27 19.90 -7.17 16.01
N LEU A 28 20.73 -7.69 16.93
CA LEU A 28 20.74 -9.11 17.27
C LEU A 28 19.42 -9.59 17.86
N LEU A 29 18.79 -8.82 18.76
CA LEU A 29 17.47 -9.15 19.31
C LEU A 29 16.40 -9.18 18.21
N GLN A 30 16.47 -8.22 17.29
CA GLN A 30 15.57 -8.17 16.15
C GLN A 30 15.67 -9.47 15.36
N LEU A 31 16.86 -10.03 15.10
CA LEU A 31 17.03 -11.33 14.38
C LEU A 31 16.20 -12.48 14.95
N ILE A 32 15.85 -12.45 16.22
CA ILE A 32 15.15 -13.52 16.95
C ILE A 32 13.62 -13.35 16.92
N GLU A 33 13.08 -12.25 16.37
CA GLU A 33 11.65 -11.97 16.37
C GLU A 33 10.84 -13.02 15.58
N PRO A 34 10.20 -14.00 16.25
CA PRO A 34 9.61 -15.14 15.59
C PRO A 34 8.22 -14.76 15.06
N VAL A 35 7.89 -15.28 13.89
CA VAL A 35 6.53 -15.27 13.35
C VAL A 35 6.13 -16.72 13.08
N GLY A 36 4.93 -17.11 13.51
CA GLY A 36 4.42 -18.46 13.24
C GLY A 36 4.18 -18.62 11.74
N ILE A 37 4.86 -19.57 11.11
CA ILE A 37 4.66 -19.84 9.68
C ILE A 37 3.24 -20.37 9.47
N ALA A 38 2.56 -19.83 8.48
CA ALA A 38 1.20 -20.22 8.16
C ALA A 38 1.11 -21.71 7.80
N PRO A 39 0.05 -22.42 8.25
CA PRO A 39 -0.21 -23.77 7.75
C PRO A 39 -0.46 -23.72 6.24
N VAL A 40 -0.09 -24.80 5.55
CA VAL A 40 -0.29 -24.98 4.12
C VAL A 40 -1.31 -26.08 3.92
N ALA A 41 -2.39 -25.77 3.20
CA ALA A 41 -3.40 -26.72 2.79
C ALA A 41 -2.77 -27.77 1.87
N GLN A 42 -3.08 -29.05 2.10
CA GLN A 42 -2.69 -30.12 1.19
C GLN A 42 -3.76 -30.23 0.08
N SER A 43 -3.54 -29.53 -1.04
CA SER A 43 -4.40 -29.57 -2.21
C SER A 43 -3.60 -29.30 -3.48
N ASP A 44 -3.77 -30.16 -4.49
CA ASP A 44 -3.18 -29.97 -5.82
C ASP A 44 -4.05 -29.07 -6.72
N GLN A 45 -5.21 -28.64 -6.23
CA GLN A 45 -6.13 -27.78 -6.96
C GLN A 45 -6.00 -26.32 -6.52
N PRO A 46 -6.09 -25.35 -7.46
CA PRO A 46 -6.14 -23.94 -7.12
C PRO A 46 -7.36 -23.64 -6.25
N PRO A 47 -7.28 -22.64 -5.35
CA PRO A 47 -8.43 -22.23 -4.57
C PRO A 47 -9.52 -21.70 -5.50
N ASN A 48 -10.77 -21.90 -5.08
CA ASN A 48 -11.94 -21.38 -5.78
C ASN A 48 -12.06 -19.85 -5.55
N PHE A 49 -11.13 -19.08 -6.13
CA PHE A 49 -11.08 -17.64 -6.00
C PHE A 49 -12.14 -16.99 -6.90
N ARG A 50 -13.16 -16.37 -6.31
CA ARG A 50 -14.31 -15.80 -7.04
C ARG A 50 -14.08 -14.35 -7.46
N GLY A 51 -14.34 -14.10 -8.73
CA GLY A 51 -14.29 -12.79 -9.40
C GLY A 51 -14.28 -13.00 -10.91
N ARG A 52 -14.14 -11.91 -11.67
CA ARG A 52 -13.91 -11.92 -13.13
C ARG A 52 -12.42 -11.98 -13.47
N ALA A 53 -11.61 -11.21 -12.75
CA ALA A 53 -10.16 -11.16 -12.93
C ALA A 53 -9.45 -10.62 -11.69
N LEU A 54 -8.14 -10.85 -11.61
CA LEU A 54 -7.22 -10.06 -10.79
C LEU A 54 -6.43 -9.12 -11.69
N LEU A 55 -6.21 -7.89 -11.24
CA LEU A 55 -5.25 -6.96 -11.84
C LEU A 55 -4.08 -6.79 -10.88
N VAL A 56 -2.86 -6.91 -11.39
CA VAL A 56 -1.63 -6.79 -10.59
C VAL A 56 -0.68 -5.79 -11.23
N ALA A 57 -0.24 -4.80 -10.47
CA ALA A 57 0.82 -3.88 -10.88
C ALA A 57 2.17 -4.44 -10.43
N SER A 58 3.11 -4.48 -11.37
CA SER A 58 4.48 -4.93 -11.17
C SER A 58 5.47 -3.83 -11.56
N ASP A 59 6.35 -3.46 -10.63
CA ASP A 59 7.47 -2.53 -10.80
C ASP A 59 8.75 -3.32 -11.14
N ALA A 60 9.14 -3.29 -12.41
CA ALA A 60 10.33 -3.99 -12.86
C ALA A 60 11.62 -3.21 -12.64
N ASP A 61 11.53 -1.93 -12.27
CA ASP A 61 12.67 -1.00 -12.24
C ASP A 61 13.53 -1.12 -11.00
N MET A 62 13.09 -1.87 -9.99
CA MET A 62 13.93 -2.18 -8.84
C MET A 62 13.62 -3.54 -8.21
N VAL A 63 14.59 -4.09 -7.48
CA VAL A 63 14.37 -5.17 -6.52
C VAL A 63 13.97 -4.61 -5.16
N ALA A 64 13.32 -5.42 -4.32
CA ALA A 64 12.84 -5.02 -3.00
C ALA A 64 13.96 -4.41 -2.12
N THR A 65 15.20 -4.89 -2.25
CA THR A 65 16.33 -4.40 -1.45
C THR A 65 16.76 -2.98 -1.79
N ALA A 66 16.36 -2.46 -2.94
CA ALA A 66 16.66 -1.08 -3.35
C ALA A 66 16.12 -0.04 -2.36
N TYR A 67 15.05 -0.35 -1.62
CA TYR A 67 14.59 0.51 -0.52
C TYR A 67 15.63 0.74 0.58
N ALA A 68 16.55 -0.21 0.77
CA ALA A 68 17.57 -0.15 1.80
C ALA A 68 18.93 0.31 1.28
N ASP A 69 19.30 -0.06 0.05
CA ASP A 69 20.66 0.14 -0.49
C ASP A 69 20.72 0.91 -1.82
N ALA A 70 19.56 1.32 -2.34
CA ALA A 70 19.41 2.01 -3.63
C ALA A 70 20.03 1.26 -4.83
N GLN A 71 20.27 -0.07 -4.71
CA GLN A 71 20.72 -0.93 -5.80
C GLN A 71 19.50 -1.52 -6.51
N LEU A 72 19.26 -1.09 -7.75
CA LEU A 72 18.04 -1.41 -8.49
C LEU A 72 18.05 -2.82 -9.07
N HIS A 73 19.23 -3.32 -9.46
CA HIS A 73 19.40 -4.61 -10.12
C HIS A 73 18.42 -4.82 -11.29
N ARG A 74 18.32 -3.82 -12.18
CA ARG A 74 17.42 -3.83 -13.34
C ARG A 74 17.82 -4.89 -14.35
N VAL A 75 16.82 -5.59 -14.89
CA VAL A 75 17.01 -6.66 -15.87
C VAL A 75 16.54 -6.18 -17.23
N ALA A 76 17.44 -6.13 -18.21
CA ALA A 76 17.10 -5.72 -19.56
C ALA A 76 15.96 -6.57 -20.14
N GLY A 77 14.96 -5.91 -20.72
CA GLY A 77 13.78 -6.54 -21.33
C GLY A 77 12.68 -6.95 -20.35
N ILE A 78 12.83 -6.68 -19.05
CA ILE A 78 11.75 -6.79 -18.07
C ILE A 78 11.29 -5.37 -17.75
N GLU A 79 10.03 -5.09 -18.02
CA GLU A 79 9.41 -3.76 -17.89
C GLU A 79 8.19 -3.85 -16.97
N ASP A 80 7.77 -2.71 -16.46
CA ASP A 80 6.57 -2.60 -15.65
C ASP A 80 5.34 -3.15 -16.36
N THR A 81 4.47 -3.82 -15.61
CA THR A 81 3.23 -4.36 -16.17
C THR A 81 2.02 -4.15 -15.28
N LEU A 82 0.87 -3.98 -15.93
CA LEU A 82 -0.42 -4.37 -15.40
C LEU A 82 -0.74 -5.78 -15.90
N THR A 83 -0.67 -6.78 -15.04
CA THR A 83 -1.00 -8.17 -15.38
C THR A 83 -2.46 -8.48 -15.04
N LEU A 84 -3.20 -8.99 -16.03
CA LEU A 84 -4.55 -9.51 -15.87
C LEU A 84 -4.46 -11.01 -15.63
N VAL A 85 -5.08 -11.50 -14.55
CA VAL A 85 -5.27 -12.93 -14.30
C VAL A 85 -6.74 -13.27 -14.40
N GLU A 86 -7.09 -14.17 -15.30
CA GLU A 86 -8.46 -14.62 -15.50
C GLU A 86 -8.98 -15.47 -14.34
N LEU A 87 -10.26 -15.30 -14.02
CA LEU A 87 -10.97 -16.11 -13.03
C LEU A 87 -12.19 -16.80 -13.66
N PRO A 88 -12.53 -18.04 -13.25
CA PRO A 88 -11.87 -18.85 -12.23
C PRO A 88 -10.48 -19.35 -12.66
N LEU A 89 -9.63 -19.68 -11.68
CA LEU A 89 -8.27 -20.17 -11.92
C LEU A 89 -8.27 -21.53 -12.63
N ASP A 90 -7.48 -21.64 -13.70
CA ASP A 90 -7.18 -22.89 -14.38
C ASP A 90 -5.79 -23.37 -13.97
N ALA A 91 -5.73 -24.53 -13.31
CA ALA A 91 -4.49 -25.12 -12.82
C ALA A 91 -3.49 -25.47 -13.93
N THR A 92 -4.00 -25.79 -15.12
CA THR A 92 -3.20 -26.29 -16.25
C THR A 92 -2.81 -25.20 -17.24
N LYS A 93 -3.65 -24.16 -17.35
CA LYS A 93 -3.45 -23.06 -18.28
C LYS A 93 -3.98 -21.75 -17.69
N PRO A 94 -3.27 -21.16 -16.70
CA PRO A 94 -3.71 -19.92 -16.10
C PRO A 94 -3.73 -18.81 -17.17
N GLY A 95 -4.85 -18.10 -17.28
CA GLY A 95 -4.98 -16.94 -18.16
C GLY A 95 -4.23 -15.76 -17.56
N VAL A 96 -2.94 -15.62 -17.88
CA VAL A 96 -2.07 -14.54 -17.37
C VAL A 96 -1.66 -13.66 -18.55
N ILE A 97 -2.17 -12.43 -18.60
CA ILE A 97 -2.04 -11.52 -19.72
C ILE A 97 -1.37 -10.22 -19.23
N PRO A 98 -0.05 -10.05 -19.43
CA PRO A 98 0.65 -8.83 -19.08
C PRO A 98 0.40 -7.72 -20.11
N VAL A 99 0.22 -6.50 -19.64
CA VAL A 99 0.20 -5.27 -20.44
C VAL A 99 1.30 -4.36 -19.93
N GLN A 100 2.16 -3.88 -20.82
CA GLN A 100 3.18 -2.91 -20.43
C GLN A 100 2.50 -1.60 -20.01
N VAL A 101 2.63 -1.25 -18.74
CA VAL A 101 2.05 -0.05 -18.13
C VAL A 101 3.04 0.41 -17.06
N SER A 102 3.61 1.61 -17.24
CA SER A 102 4.51 2.17 -16.24
C SER A 102 3.76 2.42 -14.94
N ASN A 103 4.36 2.01 -13.83
CA ASN A 103 3.83 2.13 -12.48
C ASN A 103 5.03 2.15 -11.51
N SER A 104 4.80 2.25 -10.21
CA SER A 104 5.92 2.15 -9.27
C SER A 104 5.45 1.81 -7.88
N VAL A 105 6.27 1.02 -7.20
CA VAL A 105 6.06 0.61 -5.81
C VAL A 105 6.29 1.74 -4.79
N MET A 106 6.90 2.86 -5.20
CA MET A 106 7.32 3.95 -4.30
C MET A 106 6.17 4.86 -3.79
N SER A 107 5.04 4.25 -3.39
CA SER A 107 3.91 4.89 -2.70
C SER A 107 3.14 3.86 -1.87
N TRP A 108 1.95 4.23 -1.42
CA TRP A 108 1.01 3.27 -0.86
C TRP A 108 0.38 2.40 -1.97
N PRO A 109 0.00 1.15 -1.65
CA PRO A 109 -0.95 0.40 -2.46
C PRO A 109 -2.21 1.23 -2.74
N GLN A 110 -3.00 0.84 -3.76
CA GLN A 110 -4.08 1.63 -4.38
C GLN A 110 -3.62 2.51 -5.56
N ASN A 111 -2.63 2.04 -6.33
CA ASN A 111 -2.22 2.65 -7.60
C ASN A 111 -3.01 2.09 -8.81
N ILE A 112 -3.89 1.11 -8.59
CA ILE A 112 -4.88 0.62 -9.58
C ILE A 112 -6.30 1.01 -9.13
N ALA A 113 -7.10 1.54 -10.06
CA ALA A 113 -8.55 1.67 -9.88
C ALA A 113 -9.32 1.00 -11.02
N VAL A 114 -10.43 0.33 -10.72
CA VAL A 114 -11.30 -0.33 -11.69
C VAL A 114 -12.67 0.32 -11.69
N SER A 115 -13.13 0.70 -12.88
CA SER A 115 -14.46 1.29 -13.08
C SER A 115 -15.60 0.37 -12.59
N PRO A 116 -16.73 0.93 -12.10
CA PRO A 116 -17.90 0.13 -11.75
C PRO A 116 -18.48 -0.71 -12.89
N SER A 117 -18.30 -0.27 -14.16
CA SER A 117 -18.67 -1.06 -15.34
C SER A 117 -17.75 -2.27 -15.57
N LYS A 118 -16.62 -2.35 -14.84
CA LYS A 118 -15.61 -3.40 -14.91
C LYS A 118 -14.85 -3.45 -16.24
N GLN A 119 -15.00 -2.43 -17.09
CA GLN A 119 -14.42 -2.39 -18.44
C GLN A 119 -13.10 -1.62 -18.51
N TRP A 120 -12.86 -0.71 -17.56
CA TRP A 120 -11.73 0.20 -17.55
C TRP A 120 -10.92 0.05 -16.26
N ALA A 121 -9.60 -0.01 -16.41
CA ALA A 121 -8.64 0.10 -15.33
C ALA A 121 -7.78 1.37 -15.52
N TYR A 122 -7.38 1.97 -14.41
CA TYR A 122 -6.54 3.16 -14.35
C TYR A 122 -5.34 2.84 -13.48
N VAL A 123 -4.14 3.20 -13.92
CA VAL A 123 -2.88 2.91 -13.22
C VAL A 123 -2.04 4.19 -13.13
N SER A 124 -1.58 4.52 -11.93
CA SER A 124 -0.71 5.69 -11.69
C SER A 124 0.78 5.34 -11.78
N GLU A 125 1.54 6.21 -12.45
CA GLU A 125 2.99 6.19 -12.54
C GLU A 125 3.57 7.07 -11.42
N VAL A 126 3.78 6.50 -10.23
CA VAL A 126 4.28 7.26 -9.07
C VAL A 126 5.71 7.76 -9.29
N ARG A 127 6.58 6.88 -9.76
CA ARG A 127 7.95 7.16 -10.23
C ARG A 127 8.06 6.66 -11.64
N SER A 128 8.87 7.35 -12.44
CA SER A 128 9.13 6.92 -13.81
C SER A 128 10.39 6.07 -13.86
N ARG A 129 10.44 5.25 -14.91
CA ARG A 129 11.56 4.38 -15.20
C ARG A 129 12.90 5.13 -15.26
N PRO A 130 13.95 4.65 -14.57
CA PRO A 130 15.32 5.14 -14.76
C PRO A 130 15.84 4.97 -16.20
N ALA A 131 16.70 5.90 -16.62
CA ALA A 131 17.40 5.80 -17.91
C ALA A 131 18.16 4.47 -18.05
N ASP A 132 18.40 4.06 -19.30
CA ASP A 132 19.09 2.80 -19.60
C ASP A 132 20.49 2.78 -19.00
N GLY A 133 20.88 1.61 -18.46
CA GLY A 133 22.18 1.41 -17.83
C GLY A 133 22.27 1.89 -16.38
N ILE A 134 21.29 2.63 -15.86
CA ILE A 134 21.24 3.00 -14.44
C ILE A 134 20.87 1.76 -13.60
N GLN A 135 21.76 1.38 -12.69
CA GLN A 135 21.62 0.20 -11.81
C GLN A 135 21.61 0.56 -10.33
N ALA A 136 21.93 1.80 -9.97
CA ALA A 136 21.95 2.26 -8.60
C ALA A 136 21.82 3.78 -8.54
N PHE A 137 21.39 4.26 -7.38
CA PHE A 137 21.42 5.67 -6.98
C PHE A 137 22.20 5.83 -5.67
N GLU A 138 22.49 7.08 -5.29
CA GLU A 138 23.02 7.36 -3.94
C GLU A 138 21.92 7.22 -2.88
N SER A 139 20.69 7.58 -3.26
CA SER A 139 19.47 7.40 -2.48
C SER A 139 18.34 7.03 -3.41
N ILE A 140 17.47 6.11 -2.97
CA ILE A 140 16.30 5.70 -3.75
C ILE A 140 15.35 6.87 -4.04
N ASP A 141 15.39 7.94 -3.23
CA ASP A 141 14.61 9.18 -3.45
C ASP A 141 14.96 9.87 -4.80
N GLN A 142 16.11 9.55 -5.41
CA GLN A 142 16.58 10.04 -6.71
C GLN A 142 15.90 9.37 -7.92
N MET A 143 15.06 8.34 -7.70
CA MET A 143 14.24 7.76 -8.76
C MET A 143 13.47 8.87 -9.51
N PRO A 144 13.48 8.88 -10.86
CA PRO A 144 12.81 9.91 -11.64
C PRO A 144 11.34 10.09 -11.24
N PRO A 145 10.82 11.34 -11.18
CA PRO A 145 9.43 11.55 -10.85
C PRO A 145 8.53 10.95 -11.93
N GLY A 146 7.43 10.34 -11.51
CA GLY A 146 6.38 9.93 -12.43
C GLY A 146 5.38 11.07 -12.65
N GLU A 147 4.65 11.04 -13.74
CA GLU A 147 3.75 12.15 -14.09
C GLU A 147 2.38 11.72 -14.62
N ARG A 148 2.17 10.41 -14.80
CA ARG A 148 1.13 9.89 -15.69
C ARG A 148 0.12 9.00 -15.00
N ILE A 149 -1.07 8.96 -15.59
CA ILE A 149 -2.03 7.87 -15.42
C ILE A 149 -2.24 7.21 -16.77
N THR A 150 -2.29 5.88 -16.78
CA THR A 150 -2.61 5.08 -17.96
C THR A 150 -3.99 4.45 -17.81
N VAL A 151 -4.83 4.61 -18.84
CA VAL A 151 -6.16 4.02 -18.96
C VAL A 151 -6.06 2.76 -19.80
N VAL A 152 -6.58 1.64 -19.29
CA VAL A 152 -6.56 0.33 -19.95
C VAL A 152 -7.98 -0.19 -20.10
N ASN A 153 -8.37 -0.50 -21.33
CA ASN A 153 -9.54 -1.33 -21.63
C ASN A 153 -9.26 -2.76 -21.23
N ILE A 154 -10.06 -3.28 -20.30
CA ILE A 154 -10.03 -4.65 -19.79
C ILE A 154 -11.35 -5.38 -20.04
N ALA A 155 -12.22 -4.86 -20.91
CA ALA A 155 -13.50 -5.51 -21.22
C ALA A 155 -13.28 -6.94 -21.77
N ASN A 156 -12.29 -7.09 -22.65
CA ASN A 156 -11.76 -8.38 -23.09
C ASN A 156 -10.42 -8.65 -22.38
N LEU A 157 -10.40 -9.60 -21.44
CA LEU A 157 -9.22 -9.88 -20.60
C LEU A 157 -8.04 -10.47 -21.39
N GLN A 158 -8.32 -11.08 -22.53
CA GLN A 158 -7.33 -11.70 -23.41
C GLN A 158 -6.70 -10.71 -24.38
N GLN A 159 -7.32 -9.55 -24.56
CA GLN A 159 -6.85 -8.50 -25.43
C GLN A 159 -7.05 -7.12 -24.78
N PRO A 160 -6.46 -6.90 -23.59
CA PRO A 160 -6.49 -5.59 -22.97
C PRO A 160 -5.75 -4.56 -23.84
N LYS A 161 -6.22 -3.31 -23.82
CA LYS A 161 -5.68 -2.24 -24.67
C LYS A 161 -5.47 -0.97 -23.86
N VAL A 162 -4.26 -0.42 -23.93
CA VAL A 162 -4.01 0.95 -23.46
C VAL A 162 -4.81 1.91 -24.36
N LEU A 163 -5.68 2.71 -23.76
CA LEU A 163 -6.53 3.67 -24.49
C LEU A 163 -5.94 5.07 -24.49
N GLN A 164 -5.38 5.47 -23.34
CA GLN A 164 -4.96 6.84 -23.10
C GLN A 164 -3.88 6.84 -22.02
N THR A 165 -2.94 7.78 -22.15
CA THR A 165 -2.01 8.12 -21.06
C THR A 165 -2.07 9.63 -20.88
N VAL A 166 -2.35 10.09 -19.66
CA VAL A 166 -2.53 11.52 -19.35
C VAL A 166 -1.54 11.99 -18.31
N VAL A 167 -1.06 13.22 -18.45
CA VAL A 167 -0.20 13.87 -17.45
C VAL A 167 -1.09 14.50 -16.37
N VAL A 168 -0.82 14.17 -15.10
CA VAL A 168 -1.64 14.59 -13.96
C VAL A 168 -0.94 15.60 -13.07
N GLY A 169 0.35 15.39 -12.81
CA GLY A 169 1.15 16.19 -11.88
C GLY A 169 2.32 15.36 -11.38
N ARG A 170 3.19 15.92 -10.56
CA ARG A 170 4.37 15.22 -10.06
C ARG A 170 3.99 14.10 -9.09
N ASN A 171 4.53 12.90 -9.32
CA ASN A 171 4.36 11.69 -8.50
C ASN A 171 2.89 11.39 -8.15
N PRO A 172 2.01 11.11 -9.14
CA PRO A 172 0.64 10.68 -8.86
C PRO A 172 0.67 9.37 -8.06
N LYS A 173 -0.02 9.33 -6.92
CA LYS A 173 0.04 8.23 -5.94
C LYS A 173 -1.16 7.30 -6.09
N THR A 174 -2.24 7.61 -5.39
CA THR A 174 -3.38 6.69 -5.26
C THR A 174 -4.56 7.13 -6.12
N LEU A 175 -5.36 6.15 -6.53
CA LEU A 175 -6.50 6.32 -7.40
C LEU A 175 -7.79 5.88 -6.69
N SER A 176 -8.89 6.61 -6.90
CA SER A 176 -10.21 6.19 -6.42
C SER A 176 -11.31 6.65 -7.36
N ILE A 177 -12.23 5.76 -7.73
CA ILE A 177 -13.34 6.07 -8.64
C ILE A 177 -14.62 6.27 -7.84
N SER A 178 -15.40 7.28 -8.23
CA SER A 178 -16.71 7.54 -7.62
C SER A 178 -17.66 6.35 -7.81
N PRO A 179 -18.58 6.06 -6.87
CA PRO A 179 -19.48 4.91 -6.98
C PRO A 179 -20.35 4.89 -8.23
N ASP A 180 -20.67 6.07 -8.80
CA ASP A 180 -21.41 6.21 -10.05
C ASP A 180 -20.55 6.09 -11.31
N GLY A 181 -19.23 5.93 -11.15
CA GLY A 181 -18.26 5.72 -12.23
C GLY A 181 -17.93 6.96 -13.05
N LYS A 182 -18.34 8.16 -12.62
CA LYS A 182 -18.17 9.41 -13.38
C LYS A 182 -16.89 10.17 -13.08
N PHE A 183 -16.23 9.89 -11.95
CA PHE A 183 -15.07 10.65 -11.51
C PHE A 183 -13.92 9.77 -11.04
N LEU A 184 -12.70 10.15 -11.40
CA LEU A 184 -11.47 9.56 -10.88
C LEU A 184 -10.73 10.60 -10.03
N ALA A 185 -10.60 10.32 -8.73
CA ALA A 185 -9.79 11.10 -7.81
C ALA A 185 -8.36 10.56 -7.74
N VAL A 186 -7.39 11.46 -7.71
CA VAL A 186 -5.95 11.14 -7.78
C VAL A 186 -5.19 12.03 -6.82
N THR A 187 -4.41 11.44 -5.91
CA THR A 187 -3.44 12.20 -5.11
C THR A 187 -2.11 12.35 -5.86
N SER A 188 -1.41 13.47 -5.69
CA SER A 188 -0.09 13.72 -6.28
C SER A 188 0.78 14.59 -5.36
N GLU A 189 2.08 14.67 -5.62
CA GLU A 189 3.01 15.56 -4.92
C GLU A 189 3.18 16.91 -5.62
N GLU A 190 2.11 17.39 -6.26
CA GLU A 190 2.04 18.71 -6.88
C GLU A 190 1.58 19.75 -5.84
N PRO A 191 2.44 20.72 -5.44
CA PRO A 191 2.08 21.70 -4.43
C PRO A 191 0.84 22.53 -4.82
N ASP A 192 -0.06 22.74 -3.87
CA ASP A 192 -1.35 23.43 -4.02
C ASP A 192 -2.33 22.76 -5.01
N ARG A 193 -1.99 21.58 -5.54
CA ARG A 193 -2.79 20.78 -6.48
C ARG A 193 -2.71 19.29 -6.15
N GLU A 194 -2.60 18.98 -4.86
CA GLU A 194 -2.31 17.65 -4.36
C GLU A 194 -3.41 16.63 -4.66
N LEU A 195 -4.64 17.07 -4.95
CA LEU A 195 -5.76 16.24 -5.39
C LEU A 195 -6.26 16.71 -6.76
N ALA A 196 -6.28 15.81 -7.74
CA ALA A 196 -6.95 16.00 -9.02
C ALA A 196 -8.21 15.13 -9.11
N ILE A 197 -9.33 15.68 -9.59
CA ILE A 197 -10.54 14.89 -9.87
C ILE A 197 -10.89 15.04 -11.35
N PHE A 198 -10.74 13.95 -12.09
CA PHE A 198 -11.03 13.87 -13.52
C PHE A 198 -12.47 13.41 -13.75
N GLN A 199 -13.11 13.94 -14.79
CA GLN A 199 -14.29 13.32 -15.38
C GLN A 199 -13.91 12.07 -16.16
N ILE A 200 -14.65 10.98 -15.95
CA ILE A 200 -14.54 9.75 -16.72
C ILE A 200 -15.58 9.81 -17.84
N GLN A 201 -15.11 9.72 -19.08
CA GLN A 201 -15.95 9.72 -20.27
C GLN A 201 -16.63 8.36 -20.48
N PRO A 202 -17.71 8.29 -21.29
CA PRO A 202 -18.41 7.03 -21.56
C PRO A 202 -17.53 5.91 -22.14
N ASP A 203 -16.45 6.26 -22.85
CA ASP A 203 -15.47 5.33 -23.42
C ASP A 203 -14.33 4.94 -22.45
N GLY A 204 -14.40 5.41 -21.20
CA GLY A 204 -13.41 5.16 -20.15
C GLY A 204 -12.21 6.12 -20.17
N THR A 205 -12.09 7.02 -21.15
CA THR A 205 -11.01 8.01 -21.16
C THR A 205 -11.24 9.10 -20.11
N LEU A 206 -10.15 9.75 -19.69
CA LEU A 206 -10.17 10.86 -18.75
C LEU A 206 -10.30 12.19 -19.51
N GLY A 207 -11.30 12.98 -19.09
CA GLY A 207 -11.61 14.30 -19.61
C GLY A 207 -11.03 15.44 -18.77
N GLU A 208 -11.82 16.51 -18.61
CA GLU A 208 -11.46 17.67 -17.79
C GLU A 208 -11.24 17.28 -16.33
N ARG A 209 -10.44 18.10 -15.62
CA ARG A 209 -10.15 17.91 -14.20
C ARG A 209 -10.19 19.21 -13.41
N ASP A 210 -10.61 19.08 -12.17
CA ASP A 210 -10.42 20.09 -11.14
C ASP A 210 -9.24 19.69 -10.24
N ASN A 211 -8.51 20.67 -9.71
CA ASN A 211 -7.41 20.44 -8.77
C ASN A 211 -7.70 21.14 -7.45
N PHE A 212 -7.35 20.49 -6.34
CA PHE A 212 -7.62 20.95 -4.99
C PHE A 212 -6.37 20.82 -4.13
N ALA A 213 -6.16 21.82 -3.27
CA ALA A 213 -5.19 21.71 -2.20
C ALA A 213 -5.77 20.93 -1.02
N ILE A 214 -4.97 20.06 -0.39
CA ILE A 214 -5.43 19.23 0.73
C ILE A 214 -5.12 19.93 2.05
N ALA A 215 -6.17 20.29 2.80
CA ALA A 215 -6.09 20.76 4.19
C ALA A 215 -4.99 21.83 4.44
N LYS A 216 -4.81 22.77 3.51
CA LYS A 216 -3.72 23.77 3.50
C LYS A 216 -3.64 24.61 4.78
N ASP A 217 -4.79 24.92 5.38
CA ASP A 217 -4.88 25.68 6.63
C ASP A 217 -4.56 24.84 7.87
N PHE A 218 -4.61 23.50 7.75
CA PHE A 218 -4.33 22.58 8.84
C PHE A 218 -2.83 22.22 8.91
N SER A 219 -2.20 21.91 7.78
CA SER A 219 -0.77 21.59 7.74
C SER A 219 -0.17 21.88 6.37
N ARG A 220 0.86 22.73 6.33
CA ARG A 220 1.60 23.07 5.10
C ARG A 220 2.63 22.02 4.69
N SER A 221 2.97 21.08 5.59
CA SER A 221 3.96 20.02 5.39
C SER A 221 3.31 18.63 5.33
N ALA A 222 1.99 18.57 5.17
CA ALA A 222 1.29 17.31 4.97
C ALA A 222 1.52 16.81 3.54
N VAL A 223 2.09 15.62 3.41
CA VAL A 223 2.18 14.95 2.11
C VAL A 223 0.92 14.12 1.94
N PRO A 224 0.21 14.26 0.81
CA PRO A 224 -0.95 13.41 0.54
C PRO A 224 -0.54 11.95 0.46
N GLY A 225 -1.28 11.12 1.18
CA GLY A 225 -1.24 9.67 1.10
C GLY A 225 -2.31 9.18 0.13
N SER A 226 -3.36 8.56 0.67
CA SER A 226 -4.45 7.97 -0.10
C SER A 226 -5.69 8.86 -0.22
N VAL A 227 -6.42 8.73 -1.32
CA VAL A 227 -7.79 9.28 -1.49
C VAL A 227 -8.79 8.14 -1.64
N VAL A 228 -9.96 8.23 -0.99
CA VAL A 228 -10.98 7.19 -1.03
C VAL A 228 -12.37 7.81 -1.12
N TRP A 229 -13.14 7.43 -2.15
CA TRP A 229 -14.57 7.75 -2.22
C TRP A 229 -15.37 7.00 -1.17
N HIS A 230 -16.22 7.73 -0.48
CA HIS A 230 -17.25 7.14 0.36
C HIS A 230 -18.30 6.41 -0.51
N PRO A 231 -18.86 5.26 -0.08
CA PRO A 231 -19.83 4.49 -0.88
C PRO A 231 -21.06 5.27 -1.36
N SER A 232 -21.44 6.34 -0.66
CA SER A 232 -22.54 7.24 -1.08
C SER A 232 -22.19 8.19 -2.24
N GLY A 233 -20.91 8.34 -2.59
CA GLY A 233 -20.42 9.30 -3.58
C GLY A 233 -20.47 10.77 -3.12
N ARG A 234 -20.96 11.06 -1.91
CA ARG A 234 -21.07 12.43 -1.36
C ARG A 234 -19.85 12.88 -0.56
N PHE A 235 -18.91 11.98 -0.29
CA PHE A 235 -17.76 12.29 0.54
C PHE A 235 -16.46 11.66 0.02
N LEU A 236 -15.34 12.27 0.38
CA LEU A 236 -13.99 11.75 0.20
C LEU A 236 -13.29 11.68 1.56
N ALA A 237 -12.50 10.62 1.78
CA ALA A 237 -11.50 10.59 2.84
C ALA A 237 -10.11 10.66 2.22
N ILE A 238 -9.23 11.44 2.85
CA ILE A 238 -7.83 11.59 2.44
C ILE A 238 -6.92 11.33 3.63
N THR A 239 -6.02 10.37 3.49
CA THR A 239 -4.94 10.14 4.46
C THR A 239 -3.75 11.02 4.11
N THR A 240 -3.04 11.51 5.11
CA THR A 240 -1.76 12.20 4.91
C THR A 240 -0.63 11.47 5.61
N THR A 241 0.57 11.74 5.15
CA THR A 241 1.82 11.25 5.74
C THR A 241 2.67 12.45 6.13
N SER A 242 3.39 12.31 7.24
CA SER A 242 4.46 13.23 7.59
C SER A 242 5.58 13.16 6.55
N ASP A 243 6.02 14.33 6.03
CA ASP A 243 7.23 14.45 5.21
C ASP A 243 8.53 14.18 5.98
N GLY A 244 8.45 14.12 7.32
CA GLY A 244 9.59 13.92 8.21
C GLY A 244 10.43 15.18 8.42
N SER A 245 9.93 16.35 8.02
CA SER A 245 10.51 17.64 8.41
C SER A 245 10.36 17.86 9.92
N GLU A 246 11.34 18.53 10.53
CA GLU A 246 11.33 18.80 11.98
C GLU A 246 10.02 19.49 12.40
N GLY A 247 9.24 18.84 13.27
CA GLY A 247 7.99 19.38 13.83
C GLY A 247 6.70 18.81 13.23
N SER A 248 6.77 18.00 12.17
CA SER A 248 5.58 17.35 11.58
C SER A 248 5.63 15.84 11.82
N TYR A 249 5.20 15.35 12.99
CA TYR A 249 5.19 13.91 13.31
C TYR A 249 3.81 13.26 13.22
N ASN A 250 2.78 14.06 12.94
CA ASN A 250 1.39 13.64 13.02
C ASN A 250 0.79 13.53 11.62
N SER A 251 0.33 12.33 11.29
CA SER A 251 -0.49 12.03 10.13
C SER A 251 -1.96 12.15 10.50
N PHE A 252 -2.78 12.64 9.57
CA PHE A 252 -4.20 12.85 9.79
C PHE A 252 -5.06 12.27 8.68
N VAL A 253 -6.35 12.12 8.97
CA VAL A 253 -7.39 11.82 7.99
C VAL A 253 -8.29 13.06 7.88
N ALA A 254 -8.45 13.56 6.65
CA ALA A 254 -9.37 14.64 6.33
C ALA A 254 -10.57 14.08 5.56
N PHE A 255 -11.78 14.43 5.99
CA PHE A 255 -13.02 14.09 5.29
C PHE A 255 -13.54 15.33 4.57
N TYR A 256 -14.03 15.16 3.34
CA TYR A 256 -14.57 16.24 2.52
C TYR A 256 -15.98 15.93 2.06
N ASN A 257 -16.86 16.92 2.08
CA ASN A 257 -18.08 16.94 1.31
C ASN A 257 -17.74 17.12 -0.17
N VAL A 258 -18.38 16.32 -1.02
CA VAL A 258 -18.30 16.44 -2.48
C VAL A 258 -19.59 17.07 -2.97
N ILE A 259 -19.49 18.28 -3.50
CA ILE A 259 -20.59 19.04 -4.06
C ILE A 259 -20.43 19.02 -5.57
N GLN A 260 -21.38 18.40 -6.26
CA GLN A 260 -21.42 18.35 -7.71
C GLN A 260 -22.30 19.47 -8.24
N ASN A 261 -21.83 20.21 -9.24
CA ASN A 261 -22.55 21.29 -9.88
C ASN A 261 -22.44 21.14 -11.41
N ASN A 262 -23.25 21.88 -12.16
CA ASN A 262 -23.19 21.90 -13.63
C ASN A 262 -21.80 22.32 -14.18
N SER A 263 -20.95 22.92 -13.35
CA SER A 263 -19.63 23.44 -13.69
C SER A 263 -18.45 22.60 -13.20
N GLY A 264 -18.67 21.43 -12.58
CA GLY A 264 -17.59 20.57 -12.06
C GLY A 264 -17.82 20.06 -10.64
N ILE A 265 -16.74 19.73 -9.94
CA ILE A 265 -16.77 19.31 -8.53
C ILE A 265 -16.22 20.40 -7.64
N ARG A 266 -16.84 20.58 -6.47
CA ARG A 266 -16.31 21.39 -5.38
C ARG A 266 -16.17 20.54 -4.13
N LEU A 267 -15.07 20.73 -3.42
CA LEU A 267 -14.82 20.08 -2.14
C LEU A 267 -14.93 21.09 -1.00
N GLU A 268 -15.58 20.67 0.07
CA GLU A 268 -15.57 21.38 1.35
C GLU A 268 -15.12 20.43 2.44
N LEU A 269 -14.29 20.92 3.35
CA LEU A 269 -13.89 20.11 4.49
C LEU A 269 -15.15 19.77 5.32
N TYR A 270 -15.34 18.49 5.63
CA TYR A 270 -16.49 18.00 6.41
C TYR A 270 -16.39 18.41 7.88
N ASP A 271 -15.20 18.22 8.46
CA ASP A 271 -14.86 18.60 9.83
C ASP A 271 -13.34 18.79 9.92
N ARG A 272 -12.85 19.33 11.03
CA ARG A 272 -11.42 19.45 11.32
C ARG A 272 -10.71 18.10 11.09
N PRO A 273 -9.56 18.07 10.39
CA PRO A 273 -8.86 16.82 10.14
C PRO A 273 -8.46 16.12 11.44
N LEU A 274 -8.64 14.80 11.47
CA LEU A 274 -8.43 13.98 12.65
C LEU A 274 -7.00 13.45 12.67
N VAL A 275 -6.19 13.89 13.64
CA VAL A 275 -4.84 13.36 13.86
C VAL A 275 -4.95 11.96 14.46
N VAL A 276 -4.52 10.94 13.71
CA VAL A 276 -4.75 9.53 14.10
C VAL A 276 -3.51 8.65 14.13
N GLY A 277 -2.37 9.10 13.60
CA GLY A 277 -1.16 8.28 13.59
C GLY A 277 0.07 9.09 13.22
N ASN A 278 1.16 8.40 12.94
CA ASN A 278 2.41 9.01 12.50
C ASN A 278 2.83 8.62 11.08
N HIS A 279 2.34 7.49 10.56
CA HIS A 279 2.61 7.09 9.18
C HIS A 279 1.48 6.24 8.60
N LEU A 280 0.45 6.90 8.07
CA LEU A 280 -0.74 6.24 7.54
C LEU A 280 -0.52 5.75 6.10
N SER A 281 -0.97 4.54 5.79
CA SER A 281 -1.01 4.03 4.41
C SER A 281 -2.35 4.32 3.72
N ASN A 282 -2.80 3.43 2.84
CA ASN A 282 -4.10 3.52 2.19
C ASN A 282 -5.23 3.21 3.17
N GLY A 283 -6.34 3.93 3.06
CA GLY A 283 -7.54 3.66 3.86
C GLY A 283 -8.65 2.98 3.05
N ARG A 284 -9.73 2.59 3.73
CA ARG A 284 -10.94 2.04 3.09
C ARG A 284 -12.17 2.29 3.95
N PHE A 285 -13.29 2.64 3.33
CA PHE A 285 -14.58 2.65 4.00
C PHE A 285 -15.15 1.23 4.15
N SER A 286 -15.86 0.97 5.24
CA SER A 286 -16.78 -0.17 5.31
C SER A 286 -17.83 -0.06 4.20
N ALA A 287 -18.39 -1.19 3.75
CA ALA A 287 -19.34 -1.18 2.64
C ALA A 287 -20.60 -0.30 2.89
N ASP A 288 -20.99 -0.13 4.15
CA ASP A 288 -22.08 0.77 4.57
C ASP A 288 -21.66 2.23 4.74
N GLY A 289 -20.36 2.53 4.64
CA GLY A 289 -19.78 3.85 4.78
C GLY A 289 -19.62 4.37 6.21
N GLN A 290 -20.03 3.60 7.22
CA GLN A 290 -20.06 4.08 8.61
C GLN A 290 -18.69 4.13 9.30
N PHE A 291 -17.69 3.42 8.76
CA PHE A 291 -16.35 3.37 9.31
C PHE A 291 -15.31 3.58 8.22
N PHE A 292 -14.27 4.34 8.54
CA PHE A 292 -13.05 4.43 7.76
C PHE A 292 -11.93 3.70 8.49
N LEU A 293 -11.35 2.72 7.81
CA LEU A 293 -10.30 1.85 8.31
C LEU A 293 -8.97 2.26 7.69
N VAL A 294 -7.92 2.38 8.50
CA VAL A 294 -6.59 2.76 8.01
C VAL A 294 -5.47 2.14 8.86
N PRO A 295 -4.41 1.59 8.24
CA PRO A 295 -3.19 1.19 8.94
C PRO A 295 -2.33 2.39 9.30
N ASP A 296 -1.71 2.34 10.47
CA ASP A 296 -0.58 3.18 10.85
C ASP A 296 0.65 2.29 10.98
N LEU A 297 1.64 2.47 10.10
CA LEU A 297 2.86 1.66 10.08
C LEU A 297 3.71 1.89 11.33
N LYS A 298 3.44 2.95 12.10
CA LYS A 298 4.27 3.44 13.21
C LYS A 298 5.69 3.81 12.81
N TRP A 299 5.92 4.05 11.52
CA TRP A 299 7.21 4.51 11.03
C TRP A 299 7.46 5.96 11.44
N ARG A 300 8.73 6.32 11.66
CA ARG A 300 9.14 7.69 12.02
C ARG A 300 8.75 8.15 13.43
N MET A 301 8.53 7.21 14.36
CA MET A 301 8.15 7.52 15.75
C MET A 301 9.22 8.30 16.54
N TYR A 302 10.51 8.18 16.19
CA TYR A 302 11.62 8.70 17.00
C TYR A 302 12.41 9.85 16.36
N GLY A 303 11.94 10.42 15.25
CA GLY A 303 12.62 11.55 14.56
C GLY A 303 14.00 11.25 13.94
N LEU A 304 14.54 10.04 14.14
CA LEU A 304 15.83 9.60 13.59
C LEU A 304 15.61 8.87 12.25
N ARG A 305 15.47 9.61 11.15
CA ARG A 305 15.18 9.07 9.80
C ARG A 305 16.09 7.89 9.42
N ALA A 306 17.38 7.99 9.75
CA ALA A 306 18.39 6.97 9.46
C ALA A 306 18.26 5.66 10.26
N LEU A 307 17.45 5.61 11.32
CA LEU A 307 17.26 4.40 12.15
C LEU A 307 15.81 3.90 12.16
N ASN A 308 14.89 4.60 11.48
CA ASN A 308 13.48 4.23 11.49
C ASN A 308 13.27 2.78 11.01
N TYR A 309 13.85 2.40 9.86
CA TYR A 309 13.73 1.03 9.35
C TYR A 309 14.26 -0.06 10.32
N LEU A 310 15.08 0.31 11.31
CA LEU A 310 15.60 -0.58 12.34
C LEU A 310 14.74 -0.61 13.61
N LEU A 311 14.18 0.52 14.02
CA LEU A 311 13.55 0.70 15.34
C LEU A 311 12.02 0.81 15.27
N ASN A 312 11.41 0.79 14.08
CA ASN A 312 9.96 0.89 13.95
C ASN A 312 9.27 -0.27 14.68
N PRO A 313 8.32 0.01 15.58
CA PRO A 313 7.54 -1.01 16.26
C PRO A 313 6.52 -1.63 15.29
N LYS A 314 5.72 -2.55 15.82
CA LYS A 314 4.53 -3.09 15.14
C LYS A 314 3.55 -1.98 14.77
N GLY A 315 2.82 -2.19 13.67
CA GLY A 315 1.81 -1.27 13.19
C GLY A 315 0.52 -1.33 14.02
N GLU A 316 -0.42 -0.45 13.71
CA GLU A 316 -1.78 -0.48 14.22
C GLU A 316 -2.79 -0.46 13.08
N MET A 317 -3.88 -1.22 13.23
CA MET A 317 -5.10 -0.98 12.46
C MET A 317 -6.01 -0.04 13.23
N ILE A 318 -6.50 1.02 12.58
CA ILE A 318 -7.32 2.06 13.20
C ILE A 318 -8.72 2.02 12.57
N SER A 319 -9.74 2.10 13.41
CA SER A 319 -11.14 2.27 13.00
C SER A 319 -11.65 3.64 13.42
N ILE A 320 -12.10 4.42 12.44
CA ILE A 320 -12.65 5.76 12.61
C ILE A 320 -14.14 5.68 12.26
N ARG A 321 -15.02 6.02 13.19
CA ARG A 321 -16.44 6.21 12.89
C ARG A 321 -16.59 7.44 12.00
N PHE A 322 -17.28 7.28 10.88
CA PHE A 322 -17.72 8.33 9.99
C PHE A 322 -19.21 8.12 9.70
N ALA A 323 -20.06 8.73 10.52
CA ALA A 323 -21.51 8.59 10.43
C ALA A 323 -22.14 9.94 10.05
N PRO A 324 -22.08 10.34 8.77
CA PRO A 324 -22.46 11.70 8.36
C PRO A 324 -23.94 12.03 8.62
N GLU A 325 -24.79 11.00 8.80
CA GLU A 325 -26.21 11.17 9.10
C GLU A 325 -26.50 11.52 10.58
N THR A 326 -25.55 11.27 11.49
CA THR A 326 -25.78 11.48 12.94
C THR A 326 -25.33 12.84 13.45
N SER A 327 -24.79 13.70 12.57
CA SER A 327 -24.15 14.99 12.93
C SER A 327 -22.98 14.88 13.90
N GLU A 328 -22.55 13.67 14.23
CA GLU A 328 -21.39 13.44 15.09
C GLU A 328 -20.09 13.66 14.30
N PRO A 329 -19.08 14.29 14.91
CA PRO A 329 -17.77 14.45 14.28
C PRO A 329 -17.09 13.08 14.10
N PRO A 330 -16.24 12.91 13.07
CA PRO A 330 -15.50 11.67 12.89
C PRO A 330 -14.59 11.40 14.10
N ALA A 331 -14.57 10.16 14.59
CA ALA A 331 -13.85 9.82 15.82
C ALA A 331 -13.19 8.45 15.74
N VAL A 332 -11.98 8.31 16.31
CA VAL A 332 -11.36 6.99 16.48
C VAL A 332 -12.16 6.20 17.52
N VAL A 333 -12.70 5.05 17.12
CA VAL A 333 -13.47 4.17 17.99
C VAL A 333 -12.73 2.90 18.38
N SER A 334 -11.71 2.50 17.61
CA SER A 334 -10.90 1.33 17.93
C SER A 334 -9.50 1.38 17.33
N ARG A 335 -8.58 0.69 17.99
CA ARG A 335 -7.21 0.43 17.54
C ARG A 335 -6.83 -1.00 17.93
N THR A 336 -6.05 -1.66 17.10
CA THR A 336 -5.46 -2.97 17.45
C THR A 336 -4.08 -3.12 16.82
N GLU A 337 -3.18 -3.83 17.48
CA GLU A 337 -1.82 -4.08 17.00
C GLU A 337 -1.83 -5.04 15.81
N VAL A 338 -1.09 -4.72 14.74
CA VAL A 338 -0.83 -5.59 13.59
C VAL A 338 0.68 -5.77 13.37
N GLY A 339 1.10 -6.55 12.38
CA GLY A 339 2.51 -6.87 12.17
C GLY A 339 3.40 -5.66 11.82
N LEU A 340 4.70 -5.93 11.67
CA LEU A 340 5.70 -4.90 11.38
C LEU A 340 5.58 -4.36 9.95
N GLY A 341 5.43 -3.04 9.83
CA GLY A 341 5.30 -2.38 8.53
C GLY A 341 4.03 -2.84 7.81
N SER A 342 2.89 -2.73 8.48
CA SER A 342 1.58 -3.05 7.92
C SER A 342 1.19 -2.02 6.86
N GLU A 343 1.35 -2.36 5.59
CA GLU A 343 1.22 -1.42 4.47
C GLU A 343 -0.18 -1.47 3.87
N GLY A 344 -0.44 -2.41 2.95
CA GLY A 344 -1.77 -2.65 2.39
C GLY A 344 -2.64 -3.54 3.27
N PHE A 345 -3.95 -3.48 3.02
CA PHE A 345 -4.92 -4.32 3.69
C PHE A 345 -6.17 -4.53 2.84
N ALA A 346 -6.92 -5.60 3.15
CA ALA A 346 -8.24 -5.84 2.62
C ALA A 346 -9.28 -5.99 3.74
N LEU A 347 -10.50 -5.54 3.45
CA LEU A 347 -11.71 -5.76 4.25
C LEU A 347 -12.56 -6.82 3.53
N SER A 348 -13.06 -7.81 4.26
CA SER A 348 -13.91 -8.85 3.70
C SER A 348 -15.25 -8.27 3.20
N PRO A 349 -15.88 -8.86 2.16
CA PRO A 349 -17.13 -8.32 1.58
C PRO A 349 -18.29 -8.18 2.57
N ASP A 350 -18.30 -8.96 3.65
CA ASP A 350 -19.32 -8.93 4.70
C ASP A 350 -19.00 -7.95 5.86
N ASN A 351 -17.89 -7.21 5.77
CA ASN A 351 -17.35 -6.31 6.79
C ASN A 351 -17.09 -7.00 8.14
N THR A 352 -16.54 -8.21 8.17
CA THR A 352 -16.26 -8.92 9.44
C THR A 352 -14.79 -9.20 9.71
N LEU A 353 -13.95 -9.21 8.66
CA LEU A 353 -12.53 -9.50 8.75
C LEU A 353 -11.70 -8.46 8.01
N VAL A 354 -10.59 -8.08 8.61
CA VAL A 354 -9.53 -7.27 8.02
C VAL A 354 -8.27 -8.12 7.96
N VAL A 355 -7.56 -8.07 6.83
CA VAL A 355 -6.25 -8.69 6.67
C VAL A 355 -5.26 -7.62 6.25
N THR A 356 -4.22 -7.39 7.06
CA THR A 356 -3.11 -6.49 6.71
C THR A 356 -1.93 -7.29 6.18
N VAL A 357 -1.19 -6.71 5.25
CA VAL A 357 0.08 -7.25 4.75
C VAL A 357 1.22 -6.55 5.47
N ASN A 358 2.14 -7.31 6.03
CA ASN A 358 3.22 -6.79 6.84
C ASN A 358 4.57 -7.13 6.21
N LEU A 359 5.34 -6.08 5.89
CA LEU A 359 6.63 -6.20 5.24
C LEU A 359 7.62 -7.01 6.08
N ARG A 360 7.58 -6.87 7.41
CA ARG A 360 8.55 -7.45 8.36
C ARG A 360 10.01 -7.24 7.95
N ARG A 361 10.34 -6.09 7.35
CA ARG A 361 11.72 -5.71 6.98
C ARG A 361 12.39 -6.71 6.03
N THR A 362 11.61 -7.43 5.23
CA THR A 362 12.15 -8.35 4.21
C THR A 362 12.89 -7.60 3.09
N TYR A 363 12.55 -6.34 2.87
CA TYR A 363 13.22 -5.40 1.97
C TYR A 363 14.62 -4.95 2.42
N LEU A 364 15.10 -5.30 3.62
CA LEU A 364 16.49 -4.98 3.97
C LEU A 364 17.46 -5.90 3.21
N SER A 365 18.62 -5.35 2.87
CA SER A 365 19.71 -6.11 2.23
C SER A 365 20.32 -7.12 3.21
N THR A 366 21.29 -7.92 2.76
CA THR A 366 21.97 -8.90 3.61
C THR A 366 23.10 -8.29 4.46
N LEU A 367 23.46 -7.02 4.21
CA LEU A 367 24.56 -6.32 4.86
C LEU A 367 24.10 -5.00 5.50
N PRO A 368 24.60 -4.66 6.70
CA PRO A 368 25.46 -5.48 7.56
C PRO A 368 24.70 -6.67 8.19
N PRO A 369 25.38 -7.79 8.54
CA PRO A 369 24.72 -9.03 8.98
C PRO A 369 23.81 -8.86 10.21
N VAL A 370 24.15 -7.93 11.10
CA VAL A 370 23.38 -7.61 12.32
C VAL A 370 22.01 -7.02 12.02
N TRP A 371 21.80 -6.52 10.80
CA TRP A 371 20.61 -5.83 10.34
C TRP A 371 20.10 -6.40 9.00
N ARG A 372 20.41 -7.67 8.74
CA ARG A 372 20.00 -8.34 7.51
C ARG A 372 18.49 -8.44 7.40
N GLY A 373 18.00 -8.40 6.16
CA GLY A 373 16.59 -8.65 5.83
C GLY A 373 16.07 -9.97 6.38
N LYS A 374 14.80 -9.95 6.75
CA LYS A 374 14.12 -11.13 7.27
C LYS A 374 13.84 -12.14 6.16
N PRO A 375 13.71 -13.43 6.51
CA PRO A 375 13.31 -14.47 5.57
C PRO A 375 11.80 -14.49 5.32
N TYR A 376 10.99 -13.98 6.26
CA TYR A 376 9.54 -14.07 6.20
C TYR A 376 8.86 -12.72 6.38
N SER A 377 7.89 -12.44 5.51
CA SER A 377 6.84 -11.43 5.71
C SER A 377 5.65 -12.07 6.41
N SER A 378 4.57 -11.31 6.65
CA SER A 378 3.39 -11.89 7.30
C SER A 378 2.07 -11.22 6.92
N LEU A 379 0.97 -11.90 7.27
CA LEU A 379 -0.38 -11.34 7.27
C LEU A 379 -0.89 -11.25 8.71
N SER A 380 -1.52 -10.14 9.10
CA SER A 380 -2.29 -10.08 10.35
C SER A 380 -3.77 -10.22 10.04
N LEU A 381 -4.45 -11.14 10.73
CA LEU A 381 -5.90 -11.31 10.68
C LEU A 381 -6.55 -10.59 11.85
N VAL A 382 -7.52 -9.74 11.55
CA VAL A 382 -8.23 -8.89 12.51
C VAL A 382 -9.73 -9.10 12.34
N LYS A 383 -10.46 -9.28 13.44
CA LYS A 383 -11.91 -9.20 13.45
C LYS A 383 -12.35 -7.74 13.48
N PHE A 384 -13.37 -7.42 12.70
CA PHE A 384 -14.02 -6.12 12.67
C PHE A 384 -15.49 -6.28 13.02
N ASP A 385 -15.93 -5.63 14.10
CA ASP A 385 -17.34 -5.49 14.41
C ASP A 385 -17.91 -4.30 13.64
N ARG A 386 -18.63 -4.59 12.56
CA ARG A 386 -19.30 -3.59 11.71
C ARG A 386 -20.33 -2.71 12.41
N THR A 387 -20.74 -3.03 13.64
CA THR A 387 -21.72 -2.22 14.38
C THR A 387 -21.02 -1.20 15.28
N SER A 388 -20.03 -1.65 16.06
CA SER A 388 -19.32 -0.79 17.02
C SER A 388 -18.06 -0.14 16.43
N GLY A 389 -17.55 -0.69 15.33
CA GLY A 389 -16.25 -0.36 14.77
C GLY A 389 -15.08 -1.02 15.50
N GLN A 390 -15.34 -1.94 16.45
CA GLN A 390 -14.30 -2.57 17.26
C GLN A 390 -13.40 -3.49 16.43
N LEU A 391 -12.09 -3.34 16.62
CA LEU A 391 -11.06 -4.18 16.01
C LEU A 391 -10.46 -5.13 17.04
N THR A 392 -10.19 -6.37 16.65
CA THR A 392 -9.51 -7.35 17.51
C THR A 392 -8.59 -8.24 16.69
N THR A 393 -7.28 -8.09 16.89
CA THR A 393 -6.29 -8.97 16.27
C THR A 393 -6.47 -10.41 16.72
N VAL A 394 -6.52 -11.32 15.75
CA VAL A 394 -6.70 -12.75 15.96
C VAL A 394 -5.35 -13.46 15.97
N SER A 395 -4.54 -13.26 14.93
CA SER A 395 -3.25 -13.95 14.73
C SER A 395 -2.43 -13.27 13.64
N GLU A 396 -1.13 -13.57 13.62
CA GLU A 396 -0.18 -13.17 12.57
C GLU A 396 0.43 -14.43 11.94
N TYR A 397 0.45 -14.49 10.61
CA TYR A 397 0.83 -15.65 9.81
C TYR A 397 2.02 -15.33 8.92
N GLY A 398 3.16 -15.95 9.19
CA GLY A 398 4.40 -15.78 8.43
C GLY A 398 4.41 -16.58 7.12
N PHE A 399 5.02 -16.01 6.08
CA PHE A 399 5.23 -16.67 4.80
C PHE A 399 6.50 -16.15 4.10
N GLU A 400 7.01 -16.93 3.14
CA GLU A 400 8.19 -16.56 2.35
C GLU A 400 7.84 -15.58 1.24
N GLY A 401 8.68 -14.57 1.06
CA GLY A 401 8.46 -13.51 0.07
C GLY A 401 9.07 -12.20 0.56
N LEU A 402 9.54 -11.37 -0.37
CA LEU A 402 10.07 -10.05 -0.04
C LEU A 402 9.03 -8.99 -0.38
N LEU A 403 8.93 -7.99 0.49
CA LEU A 403 8.16 -6.76 0.29
C LEU A 403 6.73 -7.00 -0.25
N PRO A 404 5.90 -7.88 0.35
CA PRO A 404 4.51 -8.00 -0.07
C PRO A 404 3.76 -6.74 0.38
N GLU A 405 3.08 -6.05 -0.52
CA GLU A 405 2.46 -4.77 -0.17
C GLU A 405 0.94 -4.81 -0.12
N GLN A 406 0.27 -5.68 -0.90
CA GLN A 406 -1.19 -5.71 -0.97
C GLN A 406 -1.78 -7.12 -0.92
N VAL A 407 -3.01 -7.19 -0.40
CA VAL A 407 -3.87 -8.38 -0.38
C VAL A 407 -5.26 -8.02 -0.88
N ALA A 408 -5.97 -8.98 -1.47
CA ALA A 408 -7.37 -8.85 -1.81
C ALA A 408 -8.17 -10.10 -1.41
N PHE A 409 -9.37 -9.89 -0.85
CA PHE A 409 -10.37 -10.94 -0.70
C PHE A 409 -11.02 -11.24 -2.05
N ASP A 410 -11.35 -12.51 -2.27
CA ASP A 410 -12.28 -12.88 -3.34
C ASP A 410 -13.68 -12.30 -3.08
N ALA A 411 -14.55 -12.35 -4.09
CA ALA A 411 -15.90 -11.80 -4.00
C ALA A 411 -16.77 -12.46 -2.90
N THR A 412 -16.39 -13.63 -2.37
CA THR A 412 -17.11 -14.33 -1.30
C THR A 412 -16.50 -14.20 0.10
N GLY A 413 -15.29 -13.64 0.21
CA GLY A 413 -14.56 -13.53 1.48
C GLY A 413 -13.92 -14.83 1.98
N LYS A 414 -13.88 -15.89 1.16
CA LYS A 414 -13.38 -17.23 1.52
C LYS A 414 -11.93 -17.48 1.07
N SER A 415 -11.40 -16.63 0.21
CA SER A 415 -10.02 -16.74 -0.27
C SER A 415 -9.35 -15.37 -0.32
N LEU A 416 -8.01 -15.37 -0.24
CA LEU A 416 -7.18 -14.20 -0.44
C LEU A 416 -6.20 -14.41 -1.58
N ALA A 417 -5.82 -13.33 -2.24
CA ALA A 417 -4.69 -13.24 -3.14
C ALA A 417 -3.73 -12.18 -2.60
N VAL A 418 -2.46 -12.55 -2.39
CA VAL A 418 -1.42 -11.69 -1.83
C VAL A 418 -0.32 -11.53 -2.87
N VAL A 419 0.10 -10.31 -3.14
CA VAL A 419 1.23 -10.06 -4.03
C VAL A 419 2.55 -10.15 -3.28
N ILE A 420 3.53 -10.77 -3.93
CA ILE A 420 4.91 -10.89 -3.46
C ILE A 420 5.79 -10.23 -4.49
N TYR A 421 6.53 -9.20 -4.07
CA TYR A 421 7.38 -8.40 -4.95
C TYR A 421 8.37 -9.27 -5.72
N HIS A 422 9.12 -10.10 -5.02
CA HIS A 422 9.84 -11.27 -5.53
C HIS A 422 10.36 -12.12 -4.37
N HIS A 423 10.97 -13.26 -4.68
CA HIS A 423 11.65 -14.10 -3.69
C HIS A 423 13.12 -13.70 -3.54
N ARG A 424 13.76 -14.13 -2.44
CA ARG A 424 15.17 -13.81 -2.19
C ARG A 424 16.07 -14.65 -3.09
N GLU A 425 16.39 -14.09 -4.25
CA GLU A 425 17.19 -14.71 -5.31
C GLU A 425 18.26 -13.73 -5.79
N ALA A 426 19.30 -14.23 -6.47
CA ALA A 426 20.40 -13.38 -6.93
C ALA A 426 19.97 -12.41 -8.05
N ASN A 427 19.08 -12.84 -8.95
CA ASN A 427 18.60 -12.06 -10.10
C ASN A 427 17.11 -12.33 -10.32
N PRO A 428 16.22 -11.84 -9.42
CA PRO A 428 14.80 -12.11 -9.51
C PRO A 428 14.22 -11.48 -10.77
N LYS A 429 13.53 -12.30 -11.56
CA LYS A 429 12.81 -11.90 -12.78
C LYS A 429 11.29 -11.91 -12.61
N THR A 430 10.81 -12.65 -11.61
CA THR A 430 9.39 -12.85 -11.35
C THR A 430 9.02 -12.42 -9.92
N GLY A 431 7.80 -11.91 -9.80
CA GLY A 431 7.05 -11.79 -8.57
C GLY A 431 6.03 -12.91 -8.52
N ALA A 432 5.15 -12.90 -7.52
CA ALA A 432 4.10 -13.90 -7.42
C ALA A 432 2.79 -13.34 -6.86
N ILE A 433 1.69 -13.98 -7.24
CA ILE A 433 0.41 -13.92 -6.54
C ILE A 433 0.29 -15.23 -5.77
N GLU A 434 0.29 -15.17 -4.45
CA GLU A 434 0.07 -16.33 -3.59
C GLU A 434 -1.37 -16.33 -3.08
N PHE A 435 -2.03 -17.50 -3.16
CA PHE A 435 -3.42 -17.63 -2.75
C PHE A 435 -3.58 -18.31 -1.40
N TRP A 436 -4.58 -17.86 -0.63
CA TRP A 436 -4.85 -18.33 0.72
C TRP A 436 -6.33 -18.65 0.92
N ASN A 437 -6.60 -19.55 1.84
CA ASN A 437 -7.92 -19.89 2.33
C ASN A 437 -8.22 -19.11 3.61
N VAL A 438 -9.44 -18.58 3.70
CA VAL A 438 -9.98 -17.97 4.91
C VAL A 438 -10.88 -19.00 5.57
N ILE A 439 -10.41 -19.58 6.67
CA ILE A 439 -11.18 -20.58 7.40
C ILE A 439 -12.10 -19.85 8.38
N SER A 440 -13.39 -19.84 8.06
CA SER A 440 -14.42 -19.22 8.90
C SER A 440 -14.67 -20.00 10.20
N GLY A 441 -15.29 -19.33 11.17
CA GLY A 441 -15.71 -19.92 12.45
C GLY A 441 -15.55 -18.92 13.60
N ASN A 442 -15.77 -19.38 14.83
CA ASN A 442 -15.61 -18.54 16.03
C ASN A 442 -14.16 -18.04 16.21
N HIS A 443 -13.20 -18.82 15.72
CA HIS A 443 -11.78 -18.47 15.66
C HIS A 443 -11.33 -18.54 14.19
N PRO A 444 -11.56 -17.48 13.40
CA PRO A 444 -11.18 -17.46 12.00
C PRO A 444 -9.66 -17.58 11.89
N ARG A 445 -9.17 -18.23 10.84
CA ARG A 445 -7.72 -18.38 10.59
C ARG A 445 -7.40 -18.36 9.11
N LEU A 446 -6.13 -18.08 8.80
CA LEU A 446 -5.60 -18.12 7.45
C LEU A 446 -4.79 -19.40 7.22
N GLU A 447 -4.87 -19.94 6.02
CA GLU A 447 -4.10 -21.09 5.57
C GLU A 447 -3.65 -20.87 4.12
N ARG A 448 -2.40 -21.18 3.79
CA ARG A 448 -1.86 -21.05 2.43
C ARG A 448 -2.44 -22.14 1.54
N SER A 449 -2.83 -21.83 0.31
CA SER A 449 -3.39 -22.82 -0.62
C SER A 449 -2.32 -23.65 -1.35
N SER A 450 -1.03 -23.34 -1.15
CA SER A 450 0.13 -23.82 -1.94
C SER A 450 0.16 -23.41 -3.42
N TYR A 451 -0.95 -22.92 -3.95
CA TYR A 451 -1.06 -22.42 -5.32
C TYR A 451 -0.54 -20.97 -5.43
N LYS A 452 0.23 -20.73 -6.48
CA LYS A 452 0.78 -19.42 -6.82
C LYS A 452 0.79 -19.21 -8.34
N ILE A 453 0.75 -17.96 -8.75
CA ILE A 453 0.93 -17.55 -10.15
C ILE A 453 2.12 -16.62 -10.21
N ASP A 454 3.10 -16.95 -11.04
CA ASP A 454 4.24 -16.07 -11.29
C ASP A 454 3.79 -14.91 -12.19
N VAL A 455 4.23 -13.71 -11.82
CA VAL A 455 4.02 -12.46 -12.58
C VAL A 455 5.37 -11.77 -12.77
N VAL A 456 5.41 -10.65 -13.48
CA VAL A 456 6.63 -9.83 -13.55
C VAL A 456 7.06 -9.44 -12.14
N ARG A 457 8.37 -9.41 -11.88
CA ARG A 457 8.91 -8.95 -10.60
C ARG A 457 8.35 -7.58 -10.21
N GLY A 458 8.35 -7.35 -8.92
CA GLY A 458 7.87 -6.13 -8.32
C GLY A 458 6.37 -6.03 -8.16
N ALA A 459 5.66 -7.16 -8.09
CA ALA A 459 4.23 -7.17 -7.82
C ALA A 459 3.92 -6.52 -6.46
N HIS A 460 3.18 -5.41 -6.46
CA HIS A 460 2.95 -4.61 -5.24
C HIS A 460 1.51 -4.12 -5.05
N ASP A 461 0.69 -4.03 -6.10
CA ASP A 461 -0.74 -3.76 -5.92
C ASP A 461 -1.58 -4.86 -6.60
N ILE A 462 -2.75 -5.13 -6.01
CA ILE A 462 -3.69 -6.13 -6.52
C ILE A 462 -5.14 -5.69 -6.30
N VAL A 463 -5.93 -5.78 -7.38
CA VAL A 463 -7.36 -5.47 -7.35
C VAL A 463 -8.16 -6.63 -7.94
N VAL A 464 -9.23 -7.02 -7.26
CA VAL A 464 -10.21 -7.98 -7.78
C VAL A 464 -11.22 -7.22 -8.63
N VAL A 465 -11.42 -7.68 -9.86
CA VAL A 465 -12.56 -7.29 -10.69
C VAL A 465 -13.71 -8.23 -10.33
N PRO A 466 -14.76 -7.77 -9.62
CA PRO A 466 -15.77 -8.67 -9.04
C PRO A 466 -16.70 -9.27 -10.08
#